data_AF-A0A673VMN8-F1
#
_entry.id   AF-A0A673VMN8-F1
#
_cell.length_a   1.000
_cell.length_b   1.000
_cell.length_c   1.000
_cell.angle_alpha   90.00
_cell.angle_beta   90.00
_cell.angle_gamma   90.00
#
_symmetry.space_group_name_H-M   'P 1'
#
loop_
_entity.id
_entity.type
_entity.pdbx_description
1 polymer ?
#
loop_
_entity_poly.entity_id
_entity_poly.type
_entity_poly.pdbx_seq_one_letter_code
_entity_poly.pdbx_strand_id
1 'polypeptide(L)'
;LCTLWDCFVVLTAEELWRGVLAETGAGARKGQNIGEGRGGFLWPGLNAPILKSGAIQNMSRRGDLEQQELQGKLLRQLDQWDRRRKMRERRWTGNSWGGISLGPPDPGPNGETYEDFDRGAKNRAVHYLYYIERYNDHTIYHDINSTFKRTTLLMKKQHRGYGLHCHRAVITICKLIGVEDMYGTKVEASVNLLNITRALFTGLETHQSLAEKKQLHVVEFQPDVGPLPLIVATPKKGVHPDPKPEEEIPNTQLTWDDVRAAQCMKRSVWAGIKRTIW
;
A
#
# COMPACT_ATOMS: atom_id res chain seq x y z
N LEU A 1 -44.86 -3.75 -42.92
CA LEU A 1 -44.05 -4.91 -43.33
C LEU A 1 -42.60 -4.69 -42.88
N CYS A 2 -42.33 -4.72 -41.56
CA CYS A 2 -40.97 -5.02 -41.09
C CYS A 2 -40.82 -6.52 -41.31
N THR A 3 -40.08 -6.86 -42.35
CA THR A 3 -39.99 -8.21 -42.89
C THR A 3 -39.25 -9.10 -41.89
N LEU A 4 -39.58 -10.40 -41.89
CA LEU A 4 -38.91 -11.46 -41.15
C LEU A 4 -37.36 -11.46 -41.25
N TRP A 5 -36.78 -10.67 -42.16
CA TRP A 5 -35.36 -10.47 -42.37
C TRP A 5 -34.64 -9.85 -41.16
N ASP A 6 -35.27 -8.94 -40.41
CA ASP A 6 -34.61 -8.26 -39.27
C ASP A 6 -34.30 -9.21 -38.10
N CYS A 7 -35.02 -10.34 -37.96
CA CYS A 7 -34.74 -11.33 -36.91
C CYS A 7 -33.55 -12.24 -37.22
N PHE A 8 -33.14 -12.38 -38.48
CA PHE A 8 -31.98 -13.18 -38.88
C PHE A 8 -30.65 -12.42 -38.77
N VAL A 9 -30.70 -11.10 -38.56
CA VAL A 9 -29.52 -10.23 -38.34
C VAL A 9 -29.40 -9.86 -36.86
N VAL A 10 -29.66 -10.81 -35.96
CA VAL A 10 -29.44 -10.62 -34.52
C VAL A 10 -28.20 -11.41 -34.13
N LEU A 11 -27.07 -10.71 -34.04
CA LEU A 11 -25.84 -11.26 -33.49
C LEU A 11 -26.05 -11.60 -32.02
N THR A 12 -25.39 -12.66 -31.54
CA THR A 12 -25.43 -13.03 -30.13
C THR A 12 -24.84 -11.91 -29.27
N ALA A 13 -25.21 -11.85 -28.00
CA ALA A 13 -24.66 -10.84 -27.09
C ALA A 13 -23.12 -10.81 -27.12
N GLU A 14 -22.46 -11.97 -27.19
CA GLU A 14 -20.99 -12.02 -27.27
C GLU A 14 -20.43 -11.42 -28.55
N GLU A 15 -21.08 -11.65 -29.70
CA GLU A 15 -20.68 -11.09 -30.99
C GLU A 15 -20.90 -9.58 -31.06
N LEU A 16 -22.02 -9.09 -30.51
CA LEU A 16 -22.29 -7.66 -30.38
C LEU A 16 -21.29 -6.97 -29.44
N TRP A 17 -21.00 -7.57 -28.28
CA TRP A 17 -20.05 -7.02 -27.33
C TRP A 17 -18.61 -7.04 -27.88
N ARG A 18 -18.21 -8.07 -28.63
CA ARG A 18 -16.91 -8.09 -29.34
C ARG A 18 -16.77 -6.94 -30.33
N GLY A 19 -17.84 -6.62 -31.08
CA GLY A 19 -17.83 -5.52 -32.04
C GLY A 19 -17.83 -4.12 -31.40
N VAL A 20 -18.53 -3.96 -30.26
CA VAL A 20 -18.67 -2.65 -29.58
C VAL A 20 -17.50 -2.34 -28.64
N LEU A 21 -16.97 -3.33 -27.91
CA LEU A 21 -15.91 -3.09 -26.93
C LEU A 21 -14.50 -3.36 -27.46
N ALA A 22 -14.35 -4.05 -28.60
CA ALA A 22 -13.07 -4.61 -29.06
C ALA A 22 -12.32 -5.49 -28.02
N GLU A 23 -12.96 -5.80 -26.88
CA GLU A 23 -12.48 -6.66 -25.81
C GLU A 23 -13.67 -7.40 -25.16
N THR A 24 -13.45 -8.63 -24.72
CA THR A 24 -14.47 -9.59 -24.27
C THR A 24 -14.99 -9.27 -22.86
N GLY A 25 -16.18 -8.64 -22.75
CA GLY A 25 -16.83 -8.34 -21.48
C GLY A 25 -18.23 -8.96 -21.34
N ALA A 26 -18.34 -10.11 -20.65
CA ALA A 26 -19.61 -10.78 -20.36
C ALA A 26 -20.36 -10.14 -19.16
N GLY A 27 -21.03 -9.00 -19.38
CA GLY A 27 -21.76 -8.29 -18.33
C GLY A 27 -23.29 -8.35 -18.42
N ALA A 28 -23.85 -8.56 -19.62
CA ALA A 28 -25.27 -8.29 -19.88
C ALA A 28 -26.27 -9.31 -19.30
N ARG A 29 -25.82 -10.50 -18.89
CA ARG A 29 -26.71 -11.60 -18.42
C ARG A 29 -26.88 -11.64 -16.90
N LYS A 30 -26.14 -10.83 -16.14
CA LYS A 30 -26.14 -10.90 -14.67
C LYS A 30 -27.36 -10.15 -14.12
N GLY A 31 -28.31 -10.88 -13.53
CA GLY A 31 -29.50 -10.32 -12.88
C GLY A 31 -30.78 -10.29 -13.74
N GLN A 32 -30.82 -10.96 -14.89
CA GLN A 32 -32.05 -11.16 -15.67
C GLN A 32 -32.65 -12.54 -15.37
N ASN A 33 -33.85 -12.58 -14.81
CA ASN A 33 -34.55 -13.85 -14.60
C ASN A 33 -35.25 -14.29 -15.88
N ILE A 34 -35.22 -15.60 -16.14
CA ILE A 34 -35.86 -16.18 -17.32
C ILE A 34 -37.38 -15.96 -17.22
N GLY A 35 -37.99 -15.47 -18.29
CA GLY A 35 -39.42 -15.14 -18.34
C GLY A 35 -39.78 -13.74 -17.87
N GLU A 36 -38.84 -12.96 -17.31
CA GLU A 36 -39.05 -11.56 -16.98
C GLU A 36 -38.73 -10.64 -18.16
N GLY A 37 -39.69 -9.78 -18.52
CA GLY A 37 -39.54 -8.82 -19.62
C GLY A 37 -40.33 -7.54 -19.36
N ARG A 38 -40.14 -6.52 -20.21
CA ARG A 38 -40.77 -5.20 -20.03
C ARG A 38 -42.31 -5.28 -19.98
N GLY A 39 -42.90 -6.22 -20.71
CA GLY A 39 -44.35 -6.42 -20.78
C GLY A 39 -45.01 -7.03 -19.53
N GLY A 40 -44.23 -7.47 -18.52
CA GLY A 40 -44.78 -7.90 -17.23
C GLY A 40 -45.63 -9.17 -17.28
N PHE A 41 -45.42 -10.03 -18.29
CA PHE A 41 -46.15 -11.30 -18.41
C PHE A 41 -45.71 -12.31 -17.35
N LEU A 42 -46.70 -13.03 -16.80
CA LEU A 42 -46.54 -14.12 -15.86
C LEU A 42 -46.86 -15.43 -16.59
N TRP A 43 -45.82 -16.24 -16.74
CA TRP A 43 -45.78 -17.54 -17.39
C TRP A 43 -45.72 -18.63 -16.32
N PRO A 44 -46.83 -19.35 -16.08
CA PRO A 44 -46.86 -20.49 -15.16
C PRO A 44 -45.78 -21.52 -15.55
N GLY A 45 -44.90 -21.86 -14.62
CA GLY A 45 -43.78 -22.79 -14.83
C GLY A 45 -42.46 -22.13 -15.25
N LEU A 46 -42.42 -20.81 -15.49
CA LEU A 46 -41.19 -20.08 -15.81
C LEU A 46 -40.88 -18.99 -14.76
N ASN A 47 -41.72 -17.96 -14.67
CA ASN A 47 -41.60 -16.86 -13.70
C ASN A 47 -42.80 -16.75 -12.72
N ALA A 48 -43.80 -17.61 -12.88
CA ALA A 48 -44.94 -17.75 -11.97
C ALA A 48 -45.17 -19.24 -11.61
N PRO A 49 -45.67 -19.54 -10.39
CA PRO A 49 -45.95 -20.92 -10.00
C PRO A 49 -47.11 -21.51 -10.82
N ILE A 50 -47.03 -22.81 -11.13
CA ILE A 50 -48.07 -23.53 -11.90
C ILE A 50 -49.38 -23.63 -11.11
N LEU A 51 -49.29 -23.83 -9.80
CA LEU A 51 -50.42 -23.97 -8.88
C LEU A 51 -50.48 -22.78 -7.94
N LYS A 52 -51.67 -22.18 -7.81
CA LYS A 52 -51.96 -21.17 -6.77
C LYS A 52 -53.35 -21.45 -6.21
N SER A 53 -53.44 -21.64 -4.89
CA SER A 53 -54.69 -21.99 -4.19
C SER A 53 -55.40 -23.23 -4.78
N GLY A 54 -54.63 -24.25 -5.16
CA GLY A 54 -55.15 -25.52 -5.67
C GLY A 54 -55.65 -25.51 -7.13
N ALA A 55 -55.61 -24.37 -7.82
CA ALA A 55 -55.99 -24.25 -9.22
C ALA A 55 -54.77 -24.03 -10.12
N ILE A 56 -54.83 -24.57 -11.35
CA ILE A 56 -53.83 -24.32 -12.40
C ILE A 56 -53.92 -22.85 -12.82
N GLN A 57 -52.79 -22.16 -12.80
CA GLN A 57 -52.69 -20.75 -13.21
C GLN A 57 -52.71 -20.64 -14.75
N ASN A 58 -53.44 -19.63 -15.25
CA ASN A 58 -53.38 -19.23 -16.66
C ASN A 58 -52.36 -18.09 -16.85
N MET A 59 -51.92 -17.87 -18.09
CA MET A 59 -51.09 -16.73 -18.44
C MET A 59 -51.78 -15.43 -18.04
N SER A 60 -51.06 -14.57 -17.31
CA SER A 60 -51.58 -13.30 -16.82
C SER A 60 -50.55 -12.19 -16.98
N ARG A 61 -50.99 -10.94 -16.88
CA ARG A 61 -50.11 -9.76 -16.92
C ARG A 61 -50.12 -9.09 -15.55
N ARG A 62 -48.94 -8.74 -15.06
CA ARG A 62 -48.76 -7.93 -13.86
C ARG A 62 -49.37 -6.54 -14.07
N GLY A 63 -49.86 -5.92 -12.99
CA GLY A 63 -50.32 -4.53 -13.03
C GLY A 63 -49.17 -3.57 -13.37
N ASP A 64 -49.49 -2.45 -14.03
CA ASP A 64 -48.47 -1.51 -14.52
C ASP A 64 -47.65 -0.90 -13.36
N LEU A 65 -48.27 -0.64 -12.20
CA LEU A 65 -47.60 -0.15 -10.99
C LEU A 65 -46.60 -1.18 -10.43
N GLU A 66 -47.03 -2.42 -10.24
CA GLU A 66 -46.17 -3.50 -9.74
C GLU A 66 -44.99 -3.78 -10.69
N GLN A 67 -45.22 -3.64 -11.99
CA GLN A 67 -44.18 -3.79 -13.01
C GLN A 67 -43.16 -2.63 -12.96
N GLN A 68 -43.62 -1.39 -12.78
CA GLN A 68 -42.73 -0.23 -12.57
C GLN A 68 -41.90 -0.37 -11.30
N GLU A 69 -42.49 -0.85 -10.20
CA GLU A 69 -41.77 -1.10 -8.95
C GLU A 69 -40.65 -2.14 -9.12
N LEU A 70 -40.91 -3.23 -9.84
CA LEU A 70 -39.92 -4.27 -10.08
C LEU A 70 -38.78 -3.80 -10.98
N GLN A 71 -39.09 -3.02 -12.02
CA GLN A 71 -38.07 -2.35 -12.83
C GLN A 71 -37.24 -1.36 -11.99
N GLY A 72 -37.89 -0.59 -11.11
CA GLY A 72 -37.23 0.30 -10.17
C GLY A 72 -36.32 -0.44 -9.18
N LYS A 73 -36.75 -1.60 -8.66
CA LYS A 73 -35.94 -2.47 -7.81
C LYS A 73 -34.72 -3.01 -8.54
N LEU A 74 -34.88 -3.47 -9.78
CA LEU A 74 -33.77 -3.95 -10.62
C LEU A 74 -32.74 -2.84 -10.90
N LEU A 75 -33.19 -1.64 -11.25
CA LEU A 75 -32.32 -0.47 -11.45
C LEU A 75 -31.53 -0.11 -10.18
N ARG A 76 -32.18 -0.14 -9.01
CA ARG A 76 -31.50 0.07 -7.72
C ARG A 76 -30.45 -1.02 -7.45
N GLN A 77 -30.73 -2.28 -7.78
CA GLN A 77 -29.77 -3.36 -7.65
C GLN A 77 -28.55 -3.17 -8.57
N LEU A 78 -28.78 -2.74 -9.82
CA LEU A 78 -27.70 -2.42 -10.76
C LEU A 78 -26.85 -1.24 -10.28
N ASP A 79 -27.48 -0.15 -9.82
CA ASP A 79 -26.77 1.01 -9.25
C ASP A 79 -25.98 0.62 -7.99
N GLN A 80 -26.55 -0.21 -7.10
CA GLN A 80 -25.83 -0.76 -5.96
C GLN A 80 -24.64 -1.63 -6.39
N TRP A 81 -24.80 -2.45 -7.43
CA TRP A 81 -23.73 -3.28 -7.97
C TRP A 81 -22.59 -2.44 -8.58
N ASP A 82 -22.93 -1.41 -9.35
CA ASP A 82 -21.97 -0.45 -9.91
C ASP A 82 -21.24 0.34 -8.82
N ARG A 83 -21.96 0.78 -7.78
CA ARG A 83 -21.35 1.45 -6.61
C ARG A 83 -20.37 0.54 -5.90
N ARG A 84 -20.75 -0.72 -5.65
CA ARG A 84 -19.85 -1.73 -5.05
C ARG A 84 -18.60 -1.94 -5.90
N ARG A 85 -18.73 -1.95 -7.23
CA ARG A 85 -17.59 -2.15 -8.15
C ARG A 85 -16.66 -0.93 -8.21
N LYS A 86 -17.19 0.28 -8.01
CA LYS A 86 -16.44 1.55 -8.11
C LYS A 86 -15.78 1.99 -6.79
N MET A 87 -16.19 1.43 -5.65
CA MET A 87 -15.59 1.73 -4.34
C MET A 87 -14.21 1.08 -4.22
N ARG A 88 -13.15 1.88 -4.13
CA ARG A 88 -11.79 1.45 -3.86
C ARG A 88 -11.18 2.30 -2.75
N GLU A 89 -10.46 1.67 -1.83
CA GLU A 89 -9.69 2.39 -0.82
C GLU A 89 -8.60 3.25 -1.49
N ARG A 90 -8.55 4.54 -1.14
CA ARG A 90 -7.51 5.46 -1.59
C ARG A 90 -6.33 5.40 -0.62
N ARG A 91 -5.10 5.37 -1.13
CA ARG A 91 -3.88 5.55 -0.31
C ARG A 91 -3.27 6.95 -0.54
N TRP A 92 -2.12 7.06 -1.21
CA TRP A 92 -1.41 8.35 -1.30
C TRP A 92 -2.20 9.44 -2.05
N THR A 93 -2.79 9.12 -3.20
CA THR A 93 -3.69 10.03 -3.93
C THR A 93 -4.78 9.24 -4.65
N GLY A 94 -5.85 9.94 -5.05
CA GLY A 94 -7.05 9.28 -5.53
C GLY A 94 -6.96 8.45 -6.80
N ASN A 95 -6.01 8.80 -7.67
CA ASN A 95 -5.78 8.13 -8.95
C ASN A 95 -4.40 7.45 -9.01
N SER A 96 -3.64 7.45 -7.90
CA SER A 96 -2.33 6.82 -7.85
C SER A 96 -2.43 5.41 -7.28
N TRP A 97 -1.62 4.51 -7.83
CA TRP A 97 -1.41 3.17 -7.28
C TRP A 97 -0.42 3.17 -6.10
N GLY A 98 0.22 4.31 -5.83
CA GLY A 98 1.20 4.46 -4.76
C GLY A 98 0.62 4.18 -3.38
N GLY A 99 1.24 3.22 -2.70
CA GLY A 99 0.83 2.77 -1.37
C GLY A 99 -0.40 1.87 -1.36
N ILE A 100 -0.98 1.46 -2.50
CA ILE A 100 -2.08 0.48 -2.50
C ILE A 100 -1.54 -0.91 -2.10
N SER A 101 -2.31 -1.58 -1.26
CA SER A 101 -2.06 -2.95 -0.80
C SER A 101 -2.60 -3.95 -1.85
N LEU A 102 -1.78 -4.90 -2.34
CA LEU A 102 -2.12 -5.79 -3.48
C LEU A 102 -2.55 -7.23 -3.12
N GLY A 103 -2.12 -7.78 -1.99
CA GLY A 103 -2.28 -9.22 -1.66
C GLY A 103 -1.02 -9.81 -1.05
N PRO A 104 -1.11 -10.81 -0.15
CA PRO A 104 0.10 -11.49 0.28
C PRO A 104 0.67 -12.18 -0.96
N PRO A 105 1.99 -12.42 -1.04
CA PRO A 105 2.57 -13.17 -2.14
C PRO A 105 1.85 -14.51 -2.32
N ASP A 106 1.74 -14.96 -3.57
CA ASP A 106 1.17 -16.28 -3.84
C ASP A 106 2.02 -17.36 -3.16
N PRO A 107 1.42 -18.44 -2.65
CA PRO A 107 2.15 -19.55 -2.07
C PRO A 107 3.19 -20.11 -3.05
N GLY A 108 4.36 -20.45 -2.52
CA GLY A 108 5.41 -21.08 -3.30
C GLY A 108 5.01 -22.49 -3.76
N PRO A 109 5.62 -23.01 -4.83
CA PRO A 109 5.36 -24.37 -5.32
C PRO A 109 5.67 -25.47 -4.29
N ASN A 110 6.46 -25.16 -3.26
CA ASN A 110 6.86 -26.06 -2.18
C ASN A 110 5.95 -25.98 -0.94
N GLY A 111 4.80 -25.29 -1.02
CA GLY A 111 3.89 -25.10 0.11
C GLY A 111 4.27 -23.97 1.08
N GLU A 112 5.25 -23.14 0.72
CA GLU A 112 5.60 -21.94 1.47
C GLU A 112 4.45 -20.94 1.42
N THR A 113 3.99 -20.48 2.58
CA THR A 113 2.90 -19.50 2.73
C THR A 113 3.43 -18.22 3.35
N TYR A 114 2.82 -17.08 2.96
CA TYR A 114 3.34 -15.74 3.23
C TYR A 114 2.26 -14.83 3.83
N GLU A 115 1.46 -15.36 4.77
CA GLU A 115 0.27 -14.65 5.29
C GLU A 115 0.62 -13.42 6.14
N ASP A 116 1.80 -13.42 6.79
CA ASP A 116 2.27 -12.33 7.64
C ASP A 116 2.77 -11.11 6.85
N PHE A 117 2.97 -11.25 5.53
CA PHE A 117 3.42 -10.15 4.69
C PHE A 117 2.27 -9.23 4.32
N ASP A 118 2.48 -7.92 4.48
CA ASP A 118 1.50 -6.94 4.01
C ASP A 118 1.25 -7.14 2.52
N ARG A 119 -0.03 -7.08 2.21
CA ARG A 119 -0.59 -7.33 0.92
C ARG A 119 0.04 -6.34 -0.07
N GLY A 120 0.91 -6.74 -0.98
CA GLY A 120 1.66 -5.77 -1.80
C GLY A 120 2.93 -6.31 -2.45
N ALA A 121 3.54 -7.34 -1.86
CA ALA A 121 4.77 -7.90 -2.36
C ALA A 121 4.53 -8.79 -3.58
N LYS A 122 5.15 -8.44 -4.71
CA LYS A 122 5.27 -9.37 -5.85
C LYS A 122 6.07 -10.59 -5.40
N ASN A 123 5.73 -11.77 -5.90
CA ASN A 123 6.40 -13.04 -5.56
C ASN A 123 7.94 -12.94 -5.64
N ARG A 124 8.46 -12.15 -6.60
CA ARG A 124 9.91 -11.91 -6.73
C ARG A 124 10.54 -11.16 -5.55
N ALA A 125 9.82 -10.27 -4.88
CA ALA A 125 10.34 -9.46 -3.78
C ALA A 125 10.70 -10.32 -2.55
N VAL A 126 9.99 -11.43 -2.33
CA VAL A 126 10.24 -12.38 -1.25
C VAL A 126 11.65 -12.98 -1.33
N HIS A 127 12.20 -13.12 -2.54
CA HIS A 127 13.56 -13.64 -2.71
C HIS A 127 14.67 -12.63 -2.41
N TYR A 128 14.35 -11.36 -2.19
CA TYR A 128 15.32 -10.28 -1.92
C TYR A 128 14.98 -9.54 -0.62
N LEU A 129 14.67 -10.29 0.43
CA LEU A 129 14.36 -9.74 1.75
C LEU A 129 15.63 -9.27 2.46
N TYR A 130 15.47 -8.17 3.21
CA TYR A 130 16.49 -7.62 4.09
C TYR A 130 16.04 -7.81 5.52
N TYR A 131 16.94 -8.28 6.38
CA TYR A 131 16.75 -8.18 7.81
C TYR A 131 17.25 -6.82 8.28
N ILE A 132 16.35 -6.01 8.85
CA ILE A 132 16.67 -4.68 9.36
C ILE A 132 16.52 -4.73 10.87
N GLU A 133 17.64 -4.54 11.57
CA GLU A 133 17.63 -4.42 13.02
C GLU A 133 17.02 -3.07 13.42
N ARG A 134 16.08 -3.11 14.36
CA ARG A 134 15.41 -1.92 14.90
C ARG A 134 15.87 -1.69 16.33
N TYR A 135 16.04 -0.43 16.68
CA TYR A 135 16.35 -0.03 18.05
C TYR A 135 15.06 0.07 18.87
N ASN A 136 15.01 -0.68 19.97
CA ASN A 136 13.84 -0.79 20.86
C ASN A 136 12.52 -0.98 20.09
N ASP A 137 12.59 -1.75 19.00
CA ASP A 137 11.49 -2.05 18.07
C ASP A 137 10.72 -0.84 17.49
N HIS A 138 11.24 0.39 17.59
CA HIS A 138 10.51 1.59 17.11
C HIS A 138 11.33 2.51 16.19
N THR A 139 12.65 2.55 16.29
CA THR A 139 13.48 3.51 15.53
C THR A 139 14.76 2.89 14.97
N ILE A 140 15.51 3.69 14.22
CA ILE A 140 16.86 3.38 13.74
C ILE A 140 17.88 3.64 14.85
N TYR A 141 19.04 3.01 14.78
CA TYR A 141 19.99 3.11 15.88
C TYR A 141 20.84 4.39 15.91
N HIS A 142 21.23 4.91 14.75
CA HIS A 142 22.07 6.09 14.61
C HIS A 142 21.60 6.94 13.43
N ASP A 143 22.08 8.17 13.37
CA ASP A 143 21.82 9.05 12.24
C ASP A 143 22.59 8.53 11.02
N ILE A 144 21.87 8.36 9.92
CA ILE A 144 22.38 7.76 8.69
C ILE A 144 22.34 8.80 7.58
N ASN A 145 23.49 8.98 6.92
CA ASN A 145 23.60 9.71 5.67
C ASN A 145 23.97 8.74 4.55
N SER A 146 23.02 8.43 3.67
CA SER A 146 23.19 7.48 2.58
C SER A 146 23.02 8.18 1.24
N THR A 147 23.99 8.01 0.35
CA THR A 147 23.93 8.52 -1.02
C THR A 147 23.82 7.36 -2.00
N PHE A 148 22.82 7.41 -2.87
CA PHE A 148 22.72 6.50 -4.00
C PHE A 148 22.56 7.30 -5.30
N LYS A 149 23.56 7.22 -6.16
CA LYS A 149 23.67 8.06 -7.37
C LYS A 149 23.58 9.55 -6.99
N ARG A 150 22.56 10.26 -7.50
CA ARG A 150 22.30 11.67 -7.22
C ARG A 150 21.20 11.86 -6.17
N THR A 151 20.85 10.83 -5.40
CA THR A 151 19.84 10.89 -4.35
C THR A 151 20.53 10.71 -3.01
N THR A 152 20.47 11.73 -2.16
CA THR A 152 20.99 11.65 -0.79
C THR A 152 19.83 11.58 0.19
N LEU A 153 19.88 10.62 1.11
CA LEU A 153 18.94 10.46 2.21
C LEU A 153 19.66 10.71 3.53
N LEU A 154 19.16 11.71 4.25
CA LEU A 154 19.50 11.94 5.64
C LEU A 154 18.37 11.44 6.52
N MET A 155 18.69 10.49 7.40
CA MET A 155 17.77 9.89 8.36
C MET A 155 18.31 10.13 9.76
N LYS A 156 17.46 10.58 10.66
CA LYS A 156 17.81 10.85 12.05
C LYS A 156 16.99 9.98 12.99
N LYS A 157 17.66 9.42 13.99
CA LYS A 157 17.03 8.69 15.09
C LYS A 157 16.12 9.65 15.85
N GLN A 158 14.98 9.14 16.33
CA GLN A 158 14.06 9.91 17.15
C GLN A 158 13.54 9.09 18.33
N HIS A 159 13.04 9.79 19.34
CA HIS A 159 12.41 9.19 20.51
C HIS A 159 11.05 8.59 20.17
N ARG A 160 10.53 7.74 21.06
CA ARG A 160 9.21 7.14 20.93
C ARG A 160 8.11 8.20 20.88
N GLY A 161 7.13 8.01 20.00
CA GLY A 161 5.97 8.92 19.85
C GLY A 161 6.23 10.18 19.02
N TYR A 162 7.38 10.26 18.37
CA TYR A 162 7.68 11.31 17.39
C TYR A 162 6.92 11.09 16.07
N GLY A 163 6.75 9.84 15.67
CA GLY A 163 6.11 9.40 14.42
C GLY A 163 7.00 9.53 13.18
N LEU A 164 6.53 9.02 12.05
CA LEU A 164 7.27 9.03 10.79
C LEU A 164 7.18 10.37 10.05
N HIS A 165 8.27 11.13 10.09
CA HIS A 165 8.41 12.40 9.37
C HIS A 165 9.36 12.24 8.18
N CYS A 166 8.88 11.64 7.10
CA CYS A 166 9.71 11.31 5.93
C CYS A 166 9.01 11.55 4.59
N HIS A 167 9.72 11.29 3.48
CA HIS A 167 9.10 11.15 2.16
C HIS A 167 8.05 10.03 2.18
N ARG A 168 6.89 10.23 1.55
CA ARG A 168 5.73 9.29 1.58
C ARG A 168 6.07 7.82 1.29
N ALA A 169 7.04 7.58 0.41
CA ALA A 169 7.50 6.25 0.09
C ALA A 169 8.29 5.60 1.22
N VAL A 170 9.16 6.38 1.86
CA VAL A 170 9.94 5.94 3.03
C VAL A 170 8.99 5.62 4.17
N ILE A 171 7.95 6.44 4.39
CA ILE A 171 6.90 6.14 5.39
C ILE A 171 6.27 4.77 5.14
N THR A 172 5.93 4.47 3.89
CA THR A 172 5.30 3.19 3.54
C THR A 172 6.26 2.01 3.76
N ILE A 173 7.54 2.18 3.42
CA ILE A 173 8.56 1.15 3.65
C ILE A 173 8.85 0.96 5.14
N CYS A 174 8.97 2.04 5.92
CA CYS A 174 9.18 2.00 7.37
C CYS A 174 8.03 1.28 8.08
N LYS A 175 6.78 1.49 7.64
CA LYS A 175 5.62 0.74 8.16
C LYS A 175 5.71 -0.76 7.90
N LEU A 176 6.24 -1.17 6.75
CA LEU A 176 6.47 -2.59 6.44
C LEU A 176 7.60 -3.19 7.29
N ILE A 177 8.63 -2.40 7.59
CA ILE A 177 9.74 -2.82 8.47
C ILE A 177 9.29 -2.82 9.95
N GLY A 178 8.28 -2.02 10.29
CA GLY A 178 7.87 -1.76 11.67
C GLY A 178 8.74 -0.72 12.38
N VAL A 179 9.27 0.26 11.65
CA VAL A 179 9.87 1.47 12.22
C VAL A 179 8.75 2.51 12.38
N GLU A 180 8.52 2.96 13.61
CA GLU A 180 7.44 3.87 14.00
C GLU A 180 7.93 5.31 14.12
N ASP A 181 9.15 5.52 14.61
CA ASP A 181 9.67 6.85 14.92
C ASP A 181 10.96 7.10 14.16
N MET A 182 10.92 8.02 13.20
CA MET A 182 12.11 8.42 12.46
C MET A 182 11.90 9.77 11.82
N TYR A 183 12.90 10.64 11.93
CA TYR A 183 12.95 11.86 11.16
C TYR A 183 13.78 11.62 9.91
N GLY A 184 13.10 11.30 8.81
CA GLY A 184 13.74 11.04 7.53
C GLY A 184 13.69 12.27 6.66
N THR A 185 14.55 13.27 6.89
CA THR A 185 14.55 14.47 6.03
C THR A 185 15.91 14.83 5.48
N LYS A 186 16.07 14.61 4.20
CA LYS A 186 15.83 15.59 3.12
C LYS A 186 16.35 14.86 1.90
N VAL A 187 15.50 14.62 0.91
CA VAL A 187 16.01 14.08 -0.36
C VAL A 187 16.77 15.22 -1.02
N GLU A 188 18.10 15.20 -0.91
CA GLU A 188 18.91 16.13 -1.67
C GLU A 188 19.06 15.62 -3.11
N ALA A 189 18.96 16.56 -4.04
CA ALA A 189 19.00 16.35 -5.48
C ALA A 189 17.80 15.57 -6.08
N SER A 190 17.92 14.26 -6.37
CA SER A 190 16.94 13.55 -7.19
C SER A 190 15.85 12.83 -6.38
N VAL A 191 14.58 13.09 -6.71
CA VAL A 191 13.39 12.47 -6.09
C VAL A 191 12.93 11.17 -6.76
N ASN A 192 13.82 10.49 -7.50
CA ASN A 192 13.49 9.21 -8.13
C ASN A 192 13.24 8.13 -7.06
N LEU A 193 12.02 7.59 -7.04
CA LEU A 193 11.56 6.59 -6.09
C LEU A 193 12.49 5.37 -6.00
N LEU A 194 12.99 4.87 -7.13
CA LEU A 194 13.87 3.70 -7.15
C LEU A 194 15.20 3.98 -6.45
N ASN A 195 15.77 5.17 -6.66
CA ASN A 195 17.01 5.56 -6.03
C ASN A 195 16.81 5.86 -4.54
N ILE A 196 15.66 6.44 -4.15
CA ILE A 196 15.28 6.62 -2.75
C ILE A 196 15.21 5.26 -2.05
N THR A 197 14.50 4.29 -2.63
CA THR A 197 14.40 2.95 -2.05
C THR A 197 15.76 2.28 -1.91
N ARG A 198 16.63 2.40 -2.93
CA ARG A 198 17.99 1.84 -2.87
C ARG A 198 18.86 2.54 -1.82
N ALA A 199 18.86 3.87 -1.78
CA ALA A 199 19.58 4.63 -0.75
C ALA A 199 19.13 4.25 0.66
N LEU A 200 17.83 4.02 0.86
CA LEU A 200 17.27 3.61 2.14
C LEU A 200 17.85 2.26 2.59
N PHE A 201 17.72 1.22 1.77
CA PHE A 201 18.20 -0.12 2.13
C PHE A 201 19.73 -0.20 2.22
N THR A 202 20.48 0.59 1.44
CA THR A 202 21.94 0.65 1.57
C THR A 202 22.38 1.41 2.83
N GLY A 203 21.57 2.37 3.32
CA GLY A 203 21.92 3.17 4.49
C GLY A 203 21.68 2.50 5.83
N LEU A 204 20.73 1.57 5.91
CA LEU A 204 20.37 0.88 7.15
C LEU A 204 21.45 -0.15 7.54
N GLU A 205 22.54 0.32 8.16
CA GLU A 205 23.62 -0.52 8.70
C GLU A 205 23.30 -1.01 10.13
N THR A 206 23.67 -2.26 10.42
CA THR A 206 23.51 -2.88 11.75
C THR A 206 24.63 -2.48 12.70
N HIS A 207 24.33 -2.46 14.00
CA HIS A 207 25.33 -2.22 15.05
C HIS A 207 26.42 -3.28 15.06
N GLN A 208 26.03 -4.52 14.73
CA GLN A 208 26.97 -5.60 14.58
C GLN A 208 27.97 -5.33 13.44
N SER A 209 27.49 -4.87 12.28
CA SER A 209 28.34 -4.50 11.15
C SER A 209 29.29 -3.35 11.51
N LEU A 210 28.78 -2.34 12.23
CA LEU A 210 29.59 -1.21 12.68
C LEU A 210 30.68 -1.63 13.69
N ALA A 211 30.32 -2.47 14.67
CA ALA A 211 31.24 -3.02 15.66
C ALA A 211 32.32 -3.86 15.00
N GLU A 212 31.96 -4.72 14.05
CA GLU A 212 32.89 -5.56 13.30
C GLU A 212 33.83 -4.74 12.41
N LYS A 213 33.30 -3.73 11.72
CA LYS A 213 34.08 -2.82 10.86
C LYS A 213 35.09 -2.00 11.64
N LYS A 214 34.70 -1.51 12.81
CA LYS A 214 35.54 -0.67 13.67
C LYS A 214 36.36 -1.46 14.69
N GLN A 215 36.06 -2.76 14.85
CA GLN A 215 36.62 -3.65 15.87
C GLN A 215 36.54 -3.07 17.30
N LEU A 216 35.43 -2.40 17.63
CA LEU A 216 35.23 -1.77 18.94
C LEU A 216 33.82 -2.04 19.46
N HIS A 217 33.65 -1.96 20.78
CA HIS A 217 32.32 -2.01 21.39
C HIS A 217 31.50 -0.80 20.96
N VAL A 218 30.23 -1.05 20.61
CA VAL A 218 29.25 0.01 20.37
C VAL A 218 28.48 0.23 21.66
N VAL A 219 28.64 1.43 22.23
CA VAL A 219 28.03 1.83 23.50
C VAL A 219 26.98 2.89 23.23
N GLU A 220 25.85 2.76 23.90
CA GLU A 220 24.78 3.75 23.90
C GLU A 220 24.69 4.46 25.25
N PHE A 221 24.48 5.78 25.18
CA PHE A 221 24.13 6.62 26.32
C PHE A 221 22.68 7.05 26.18
N GLN A 222 21.84 6.62 27.11
CA GLN A 222 20.43 7.01 27.16
C GLN A 222 20.27 8.23 28.06
N PRO A 223 19.58 9.30 27.61
CA PRO A 223 19.38 10.49 28.43
C PRO A 223 18.57 10.18 29.71
N ASP A 224 17.66 9.20 29.65
CA ASP A 224 16.81 8.81 30.77
C ASP A 224 17.55 8.05 31.88
N VAL A 225 18.59 7.30 31.52
CA VAL A 225 19.39 6.47 32.45
C VAL A 225 20.61 7.24 32.98
N GLY A 226 20.92 8.38 32.38
CA GLY A 226 22.06 9.23 32.74
C GLY A 226 23.39 8.70 32.17
N PRO A 227 24.50 8.74 32.92
CA PRO A 227 25.83 8.44 32.39
C PRO A 227 26.14 6.93 32.23
N LEU A 228 25.17 6.04 32.47
CA LEU A 228 25.39 4.59 32.41
C LEU A 228 25.64 4.12 30.97
N PRO A 229 26.81 3.54 30.66
CA PRO A 229 27.08 3.01 29.32
C PRO A 229 26.39 1.67 29.12
N LEU A 230 25.55 1.56 28.09
CA LEU A 230 24.93 0.30 27.68
C LEU A 230 25.65 -0.25 26.44
N ILE A 231 26.21 -1.46 26.55
CA ILE A 231 26.89 -2.11 25.42
C ILE A 231 25.84 -2.74 24.51
N VAL A 232 25.71 -2.22 23.29
CA VAL A 232 24.71 -2.68 22.31
C VAL A 232 25.28 -3.76 21.38
N ALA A 233 26.55 -3.64 21.00
CA ALA A 233 27.20 -4.64 20.16
C ALA A 233 28.67 -4.82 20.52
N THR A 234 29.12 -6.06 20.41
CA THR A 234 30.51 -6.47 20.64
C THR A 234 31.04 -7.17 19.38
N PRO A 235 32.23 -6.79 18.89
CA PRO A 235 32.80 -7.41 17.71
C PRO A 235 33.12 -8.89 17.98
N LYS A 236 32.66 -9.78 17.11
CA LYS A 236 32.88 -11.23 17.25
C LYS A 236 34.35 -11.63 17.13
N LYS A 237 35.12 -10.90 16.32
CA LYS A 237 36.55 -11.18 16.04
C LYS A 237 37.50 -10.64 17.13
N GLY A 238 36.96 -10.19 18.27
CA GLY A 238 37.72 -9.51 19.30
C GLY A 238 37.79 -8.00 19.09
N VAL A 239 38.19 -7.31 20.15
CA VAL A 239 38.23 -5.85 20.24
C VAL A 239 39.65 -5.38 19.97
N HIS A 240 39.78 -4.31 19.20
CA HIS A 240 41.06 -3.65 18.98
C HIS A 240 41.58 -3.08 20.32
N PRO A 241 42.85 -3.37 20.70
CA PRO A 241 43.36 -2.98 22.01
C PRO A 241 43.54 -1.47 22.15
N ASP A 242 43.92 -0.78 21.07
CA ASP A 242 44.13 0.67 21.12
C ASP A 242 42.82 1.43 20.91
N PRO A 243 42.56 2.50 21.70
CA PRO A 243 41.43 3.38 21.48
C PRO A 243 41.61 4.19 20.20
N LYS A 244 40.50 4.73 19.69
CA LYS A 244 40.57 5.66 18.57
C LYS A 244 41.18 6.98 19.03
N PRO A 245 42.03 7.60 18.19
CA PRO A 245 42.52 8.95 18.47
C PRO A 245 41.32 9.90 18.52
N GLU A 246 41.24 10.70 19.58
CA GLU A 246 40.24 11.75 19.72
C GLU A 246 40.74 13.00 19.00
N GLU A 247 40.00 13.45 17.99
CA GLU A 247 40.26 14.72 17.32
C GLU A 247 39.53 15.83 18.08
N GLU A 248 40.25 16.89 18.50
CA GLU A 248 39.62 18.05 19.17
C GLU A 248 38.56 18.73 18.30
N ILE A 249 38.79 18.77 16.98
CA ILE A 249 37.87 19.34 16.00
C ILE A 249 37.65 18.30 14.90
N PRO A 250 36.51 17.59 14.91
CA PRO A 250 36.24 16.57 13.91
C PRO A 250 36.01 17.21 12.54
N ASN A 251 36.69 16.71 11.52
CA ASN A 251 36.48 17.15 10.13
C ASN A 251 35.26 16.47 9.48
N THR A 252 34.11 16.52 10.17
CA THR A 252 32.86 15.92 9.70
C THR A 252 32.12 16.91 8.80
N GLN A 253 31.68 16.45 7.62
CA GLN A 253 30.87 17.28 6.74
C GLN A 253 29.50 17.55 7.37
N LEU A 254 29.28 18.80 7.77
CA LEU A 254 28.01 19.26 8.30
C LEU A 254 27.10 19.77 7.19
N THR A 255 25.81 19.45 7.28
CA THR A 255 24.80 20.03 6.39
C THR A 255 24.40 21.41 6.92
N TRP A 256 24.53 22.46 6.09
CA TRP A 256 24.23 23.83 6.51
C TRP A 256 22.79 24.01 7.02
N ASP A 257 21.84 23.25 6.47
CA ASP A 257 20.44 23.26 6.92
C ASP A 257 20.26 22.80 8.37
N ASP A 258 21.08 21.85 8.81
CA ASP A 258 21.03 21.33 10.18
C ASP A 258 21.68 22.30 11.16
N VAL A 259 22.81 22.90 10.76
CA VAL A 259 23.46 23.97 11.53
C VAL A 259 22.49 25.13 11.75
N ARG A 260 21.80 25.56 10.68
CA ARG A 260 20.77 26.61 10.78
C ARG A 260 19.57 26.20 11.64
N ALA A 261 19.19 24.94 11.63
CA ALA A 261 18.09 24.44 12.47
C ALA A 261 18.49 24.45 13.96
N ALA A 262 19.70 23.98 14.28
CA ALA A 262 20.25 23.97 15.64
C ALA A 262 20.39 25.39 16.22
N GLN A 263 20.77 26.36 15.39
CA GLN A 263 20.90 27.77 15.79
C GLN A 263 19.57 28.56 15.70
N CYS A 264 18.43 27.88 15.49
CA CYS A 264 17.11 28.49 15.33
C CYS A 264 17.02 29.55 14.20
N MET A 265 17.91 29.51 13.22
CA MET A 265 17.96 30.44 12.08
C MET A 265 17.11 29.97 10.87
N LYS A 266 16.68 28.71 10.87
CA LYS A 266 15.90 28.13 9.77
C LYS A 266 14.45 28.65 9.79
N ARG A 267 14.16 29.65 8.98
CA ARG A 267 12.80 30.16 8.76
C ARG A 267 12.15 29.43 7.57
N SER A 268 11.20 28.55 7.84
CA SER A 268 10.37 27.92 6.81
C SER A 268 8.95 27.76 7.30
N VAL A 269 8.00 28.32 6.55
CA VAL A 269 6.56 28.19 6.82
C VAL A 269 6.10 26.73 6.74
N TRP A 270 6.84 25.89 6.03
CA TRP A 270 6.48 24.49 5.75
C TRP A 270 7.03 23.47 6.76
N ALA A 271 7.98 23.86 7.61
CA ALA A 271 8.69 22.93 8.49
C ALA A 271 7.88 22.51 9.73
N GLY A 272 7.06 23.41 10.29
CA GLY A 272 6.28 23.17 11.52
C GLY A 272 4.79 22.93 11.29
N ILE A 273 4.38 22.59 10.07
CA ILE A 273 2.96 22.39 9.76
C ILE A 273 2.45 21.12 10.46
N LYS A 274 1.32 21.24 11.17
CA LYS A 274 0.59 20.10 11.72
C LYS A 274 0.13 19.19 10.59
N ARG A 275 0.61 17.95 10.59
CA ARG A 275 0.21 16.89 9.65
C ARG A 275 -0.49 15.78 10.43
N THR A 276 -1.24 14.95 9.72
CA THR A 276 -1.72 13.69 10.29
C THR A 276 -0.52 12.86 10.72
N ILE A 277 -0.53 12.42 11.97
CA ILE A 277 0.51 11.56 12.54
C ILE A 277 0.36 10.18 11.90
N TRP A 278 1.48 9.57 11.53
CA TRP A 278 1.54 8.30 10.81
C TRP A 278 2.19 7.21 11.64
#